data_AF-A0A0F9GF58-F1
#
_entry.id   AF-A0A0F9GF58-F1
#
_cell.length_a   1.000
_cell.length_b   1.000
_cell.length_c   1.000
_cell.angle_alpha   90.00
_cell.angle_beta   90.00
_cell.angle_gamma   90.00
#
_symmetry.space_group_name_H-M   'P 1'
#
loop_
_entity.id
_entity.type
_entity.pdbx_description
1 polymer ?
#
loop_
_entity_poly.entity_id
_entity_poly.type
_entity_poly.pdbx_seq_one_letter_code
_entity_poly.pdbx_strand_id
1 'polypeptide(L)'
;MRNVLESMSDRERRDLLQGALADLFPHSHDDGLWTWIEEMWPEKMVYRRGEDLFEVTYDIDDEKKVSMGVPVEVTAVRVYRPIESLQRVYSNLIYELGKRNASADKKRINAIIALSKELLSSEPADAEE
;
A
#
# COMPACT_ATOMS: atom_id res chain seq x y z
N MET A 1 15.93 -1.00 21.39
CA MET A 1 16.02 0.29 20.71
C MET A 1 14.69 0.54 20.04
N ARG A 2 13.96 1.60 20.37
CA ARG A 2 12.80 2.00 19.58
C ARG A 2 13.34 2.54 18.28
N ASN A 3 12.82 2.04 17.16
CA ASN A 3 13.19 2.53 15.85
C ASN A 3 12.68 3.98 15.76
N VAL A 4 13.58 4.98 15.80
CA VAL A 4 13.21 6.41 15.82
C VAL A 4 12.26 6.74 14.67
N LEU A 5 12.49 6.10 13.52
CA LEU A 5 11.65 6.13 12.32
C LEU A 5 10.18 5.75 12.56
N GLU A 6 9.89 4.80 13.46
CA GLU A 6 8.51 4.38 13.75
C GLU A 6 7.75 5.38 14.64
N SER A 7 8.47 6.30 15.29
CA SER A 7 7.89 7.31 16.18
C SER A 7 7.72 8.69 15.55
N MET A 8 8.35 8.94 14.40
CA MET A 8 8.27 10.20 13.68
C MET A 8 7.10 10.20 12.70
N SER A 9 6.41 11.33 12.59
CA SER A 9 5.45 11.51 11.51
C SER A 9 6.16 11.65 10.15
N ASP A 10 5.49 11.27 9.08
CA ASP A 10 6.02 11.42 7.71
C ASP A 10 6.41 12.85 7.39
N ARG A 11 5.68 13.83 7.96
CA ARG A 11 5.98 15.25 7.80
C ARG A 11 7.29 15.64 8.48
N GLU A 12 7.45 15.30 9.75
CA GLU A 12 8.67 15.62 10.50
C GLU A 12 9.90 14.98 9.85
N ARG A 13 9.76 13.74 9.38
CA ARG A 13 10.81 13.04 8.65
C ARG A 13 11.17 13.76 7.36
N ARG A 14 10.19 14.18 6.58
CA ARG A 14 10.41 14.92 5.33
C ARG A 14 11.09 16.25 5.59
N ASP A 15 10.67 17.00 6.60
CA ASP A 15 11.25 18.30 6.96
C ASP A 15 12.72 18.13 7.38
N LEU A 16 13.03 17.08 8.16
CA LEU A 16 14.38 16.74 8.59
C LEU A 16 15.30 16.40 7.40
N LEU A 17 14.84 15.52 6.51
CA LEU A 17 15.61 15.11 5.33
C LEU A 17 15.79 16.24 4.32
N GLN A 18 14.78 17.10 4.15
CA GLN A 18 14.85 18.27 3.28
C GLN A 18 15.87 19.29 3.82
N GLY A 19 15.94 19.46 5.15
CA GLY A 19 16.98 20.26 5.80
C GLY A 19 18.37 19.69 5.55
N ALA A 20 18.55 18.38 5.72
CA ALA A 20 19.83 17.72 5.46
C ALA A 20 20.27 17.81 3.98
N LEU A 21 19.32 17.79 3.02
CA LEU A 21 19.61 18.05 1.61
C LEU A 21 20.04 19.51 1.36
N ALA A 22 19.43 20.47 2.05
CA ALA A 22 19.81 21.87 1.96
C ALA A 22 21.23 22.11 2.51
N ASP A 23 21.60 21.43 3.60
CA ASP A 23 22.95 21.48 4.16
C ASP A 23 23.98 20.86 3.21
N LEU A 24 23.61 19.79 2.49
CA LEU A 24 24.48 19.14 1.50
C LEU A 24 24.65 19.99 0.23
N PHE A 25 23.62 20.75 -0.15
CA PHE A 25 23.59 21.59 -1.35
C PHE A 25 23.15 23.04 -1.04
N PRO A 26 23.97 23.81 -0.31
CA PRO A 26 23.59 25.12 0.22
C PRO A 26 23.30 26.18 -0.85
N HIS A 27 23.86 26.03 -2.05
CA HIS A 27 23.66 26.96 -3.18
C HIS A 27 22.69 26.43 -4.24
N SER A 28 22.00 25.32 -3.97
CA SER A 28 21.04 24.71 -4.91
C SER A 28 19.99 25.70 -5.42
N HIS A 29 19.52 26.60 -4.57
CA HIS A 29 18.54 27.61 -4.94
C HIS A 29 19.13 28.72 -5.83
N ASP A 30 20.35 29.17 -5.55
CA ASP A 30 20.99 30.28 -6.26
C ASP A 30 21.57 29.86 -7.61
N ASP A 31 22.00 28.59 -7.72
CA ASP A 31 22.55 28.00 -8.94
C ASP A 31 21.47 27.56 -9.94
N GLY A 32 20.18 27.77 -9.62
CA GLY A 32 19.06 27.28 -10.42
C GLY A 32 18.88 25.76 -10.37
N LEU A 33 19.62 25.07 -9.49
CA LEU A 33 19.60 23.62 -9.29
C LEU A 33 18.81 23.25 -8.03
N TRP A 34 17.57 23.72 -7.94
CA TRP A 34 16.73 23.52 -6.76
C TRP A 34 16.69 22.04 -6.39
N THR A 35 16.94 21.75 -5.11
CA THR A 35 16.93 20.38 -4.57
C THR A 35 15.68 20.12 -3.72
N TRP A 36 14.86 19.13 -4.08
CA TRP A 36 13.67 18.75 -3.29
C TRP A 36 13.40 17.26 -3.32
N ILE A 37 12.79 16.75 -2.26
CA ILE A 37 12.40 15.33 -2.16
C ILE A 37 11.19 15.06 -3.06
N GLU A 38 11.30 14.09 -3.96
CA GLU A 38 10.20 13.61 -4.79
C GLU A 38 9.44 12.49 -4.08
N GLU A 39 10.16 11.46 -3.62
CA GLU A 39 9.57 10.29 -2.99
C GLU A 39 10.44 9.80 -1.81
N MET A 40 9.81 9.23 -0.80
CA MET A 40 10.47 8.83 0.45
C MET A 40 9.96 7.47 0.93
N TRP A 41 10.90 6.59 1.24
CA TRP A 41 10.70 5.28 1.86
C TRP A 41 11.44 5.23 3.21
N PRO A 42 11.25 4.19 4.04
CA PRO A 42 11.90 4.09 5.35
C PRO A 42 13.43 4.20 5.35
N GLU A 43 14.11 3.65 4.35
CA GLU A 43 15.59 3.56 4.32
C GLU A 43 16.22 4.34 3.15
N LYS A 44 15.40 4.89 2.27
CA LYS A 44 15.86 5.59 1.07
C LYS A 44 14.90 6.68 0.62
N MET A 45 15.42 7.63 -0.12
CA MET A 45 14.63 8.68 -0.74
C MET A 45 15.10 8.93 -2.16
N VAL A 46 14.20 9.47 -2.97
CA VAL A 46 14.51 10.04 -4.27
C VAL A 46 14.33 11.55 -4.17
N TYR A 47 15.35 12.30 -4.55
CA TYR A 47 15.31 13.74 -4.64
C TYR A 47 15.63 14.20 -6.05
N ARG A 48 15.05 15.33 -6.44
CA ARG A 48 15.41 16.02 -7.67
C ARG A 48 16.44 17.09 -7.38
N ARG A 49 17.39 17.28 -8.28
CA ARG A 49 18.31 18.42 -8.31
C ARG A 49 18.38 18.95 -9.73
N GLY A 50 17.75 20.10 -9.98
CA GLY A 50 17.59 20.60 -11.36
C GLY A 50 16.66 19.69 -12.17
N GLU A 51 17.12 19.19 -13.32
CA GLU A 51 16.35 18.25 -14.16
C GLU A 51 16.57 16.78 -13.77
N ASP A 52 17.62 16.50 -13.00
CA ASP A 52 18.08 15.15 -12.68
C ASP A 52 17.47 14.60 -11.39
N LEU A 53 17.27 13.28 -11.36
CA LEU A 53 16.77 12.53 -10.21
C LEU A 53 17.89 11.70 -9.59
N PHE A 54 17.94 11.66 -8.27
CA PHE A 54 18.92 10.90 -7.51
C PHE A 54 18.24 10.06 -6.44
N GLU A 55 18.64 8.79 -6.32
CA GLU A 55 18.27 7.91 -5.21
C GLU A 55 19.41 7.91 -4.19
N VAL A 56 19.07 8.02 -2.90
CA VAL A 56 20.05 7.93 -1.81
C VAL A 56 19.46 7.19 -0.63
N THR A 57 20.26 6.31 -0.02
CA THR A 57 19.92 5.68 1.26
C THR A 57 20.18 6.64 2.41
N TYR A 58 19.38 6.59 3.46
CA TYR A 58 19.59 7.43 4.63
C TYR A 58 19.34 6.66 5.93
N ASP A 59 19.97 7.13 7.00
CA ASP A 59 19.73 6.69 8.37
C ASP A 59 19.50 7.92 9.28
N ILE A 60 18.62 7.79 10.26
CA ILE A 60 18.31 8.83 11.25
C ILE A 60 18.58 8.24 12.63
N ASP A 61 19.57 8.79 13.33
CA ASP A 61 19.93 8.31 14.66
C ASP A 61 18.98 8.81 15.77
N ASP A 62 19.21 8.35 17.00
CA ASP A 62 18.45 8.75 18.20
C ASP A 62 18.54 10.26 18.50
N GLU A 63 19.52 10.97 17.92
CA GLU A 63 19.72 12.42 18.04
C GLU A 63 19.06 13.21 16.89
N LYS A 64 18.31 12.52 16.01
CA LYS A 64 17.70 13.07 14.78
C LYS A 64 18.74 13.61 13.79
N LYS A 65 19.96 13.09 13.81
CA LYS A 65 20.98 13.43 12.82
C LYS A 65 20.83 12.52 11.61
N VAL A 66 20.85 13.12 10.44
CA VAL A 66 20.74 12.40 9.17
C VAL A 66 22.12 12.02 8.66
N SER A 67 22.30 10.75 8.33
CA SER A 67 23.44 10.26 7.56
C SER A 67 22.96 9.81 6.19
N MET A 68 23.51 10.38 5.11
CA MET A 68 23.18 9.99 3.74
C MET A 68 24.29 9.14 3.13
N GLY A 69 23.89 8.11 2.39
CA GLY A 69 24.80 7.30 1.57
C GLY A 69 25.25 8.04 0.32
N VAL A 70 25.91 7.31 -0.58
CA VAL A 70 26.33 7.85 -1.88
C VAL A 70 25.09 7.96 -2.79
N PRO A 71 24.76 9.15 -3.31
CA PRO A 71 23.63 9.32 -4.21
C PRO A 71 23.92 8.67 -5.58
N VAL A 72 22.91 8.03 -6.15
CA VAL A 72 22.96 7.37 -7.45
C VAL A 72 21.95 8.03 -8.38
N GLU A 73 22.40 8.47 -9.56
CA GLU A 73 21.53 9.08 -10.56
C GLU A 73 20.50 8.08 -11.12
N VAL A 74 19.23 8.46 -11.09
CA VAL A 74 18.11 7.65 -11.55
C VAL A 74 17.92 7.87 -13.05
N THR A 75 18.62 7.08 -13.86
CA THR A 75 18.56 7.14 -15.33
C THR A 75 17.31 6.48 -15.93
N ALA A 76 16.54 5.73 -15.12
CA ALA A 76 15.28 5.14 -15.54
C ALA A 76 14.29 5.08 -14.37
N VAL A 77 13.26 5.91 -14.41
CA VAL A 77 12.10 5.80 -13.51
C VAL A 77 11.28 4.58 -13.97
N ARG A 78 11.62 3.38 -13.49
CA ARG A 78 10.67 2.26 -13.53
C ARG A 78 9.55 2.62 -12.57
N VAL A 79 8.51 3.27 -13.07
CA VAL A 79 7.21 3.36 -12.40
C VAL A 79 6.71 1.92 -12.26
N TYR A 80 7.08 1.26 -11.17
CA TYR A 80 6.35 0.10 -10.73
C TYR A 80 4.94 0.63 -10.43
N ARG A 81 3.91 0.03 -11.04
CA ARG A 81 2.52 0.18 -10.59
C ARG A 81 2.15 -1.05 -9.75
N PRO A 82 2.62 -1.24 -8.50
CA PRO A 82 2.17 -2.37 -7.71
C PRO A 82 0.68 -2.23 -7.37
N ILE A 83 0.19 -1.01 -7.12
CA ILE A 83 -1.16 -0.79 -6.60
C ILE A 83 -2.27 -1.22 -7.57
N GLU A 84 -2.20 -0.87 -8.87
CA GLU A 84 -3.22 -1.29 -9.83
C GLU A 84 -3.22 -2.81 -10.03
N SER A 85 -2.04 -3.44 -10.05
CA SER A 85 -1.91 -4.89 -10.22
C SER A 85 -2.45 -5.65 -9.00
N LEU A 86 -2.14 -5.16 -7.79
CA LEU A 86 -2.56 -5.75 -6.53
C LEU A 86 -4.07 -5.58 -6.32
N GLN A 87 -4.61 -4.39 -6.63
CA GLN A 87 -6.04 -4.13 -6.60
C GLN A 87 -6.79 -5.07 -7.54
N ARG A 88 -6.29 -5.29 -8.77
CA ARG A 88 -6.89 -6.21 -9.74
C ARG A 88 -6.90 -7.66 -9.25
N VAL A 89 -5.81 -8.11 -8.62
CA VAL A 89 -5.72 -9.46 -8.04
C VAL A 89 -6.72 -9.64 -6.90
N TYR A 90 -6.79 -8.66 -5.97
CA TYR A 90 -7.76 -8.72 -4.87
C TYR A 90 -9.20 -8.63 -5.34
N SER A 91 -9.52 -7.76 -6.31
CA SER A 91 -10.88 -7.69 -6.88
C SER A 91 -11.30 -9.01 -7.51
N ASN A 92 -10.41 -9.69 -8.24
CA ASN A 92 -10.69 -11.01 -8.82
C ASN A 92 -10.91 -12.09 -7.74
N LEU A 93 -10.08 -12.08 -6.69
CA LEU A 93 -10.22 -13.03 -5.58
C LEU A 93 -11.55 -12.85 -4.84
N ILE A 94 -11.93 -11.60 -4.54
CA ILE A 94 -13.20 -11.26 -3.87
C ILE A 94 -14.38 -11.66 -4.75
N TYR A 95 -14.33 -11.39 -6.05
CA TYR A 95 -15.38 -11.77 -6.99
C TYR A 95 -15.58 -13.29 -7.07
N GLU A 96 -14.49 -14.05 -7.19
CA GLU A 96 -14.55 -15.52 -7.21
C GLU A 96 -15.07 -16.12 -5.90
N LEU A 97 -14.64 -15.60 -4.75
CA LEU A 97 -15.16 -16.01 -3.45
C LEU A 97 -16.66 -15.68 -3.30
N GLY A 98 -17.09 -14.51 -3.75
CA GLY A 98 -18.51 -14.12 -3.76
C GLY A 98 -19.36 -15.03 -4.64
N LYS A 99 -18.88 -15.37 -5.84
CA LYS A 99 -19.57 -16.31 -6.75
C LYS A 99 -19.68 -17.71 -6.17
N ARG A 100 -18.63 -18.19 -5.48
CA ARG A 100 -18.64 -19.49 -4.79
C ARG A 100 -19.63 -19.52 -3.63
N ASN A 101 -19.66 -18.47 -2.81
CA ASN A 101 -20.62 -18.35 -1.71
C ASN A 101 -22.07 -18.29 -2.22
N ALA A 102 -22.35 -17.45 -3.23
CA ALA A 102 -23.68 -17.38 -3.82
C ALA A 102 -24.13 -18.73 -4.43
N SER A 103 -23.21 -19.49 -5.02
CA SER A 103 -23.50 -20.83 -5.54
C SER A 103 -23.78 -21.84 -4.42
N ALA A 104 -23.01 -21.79 -3.33
CA ALA A 104 -23.22 -22.63 -2.15
C ALA A 104 -24.55 -22.31 -1.45
N ASP A 105 -24.89 -21.03 -1.29
CA ASP A 105 -26.16 -20.61 -0.68
C ASP A 105 -27.35 -20.96 -1.56
N LYS A 106 -27.24 -20.82 -2.89
CA LYS A 106 -28.28 -21.31 -3.82
C LYS A 106 -28.52 -22.81 -3.67
N LYS A 107 -27.45 -23.62 -3.51
CA LYS A 107 -27.58 -25.06 -3.27
C LYS A 107 -28.25 -25.35 -1.93
N ARG A 108 -27.88 -24.63 -0.87
CA ARG A 108 -28.49 -24.77 0.47
C ARG A 108 -29.97 -24.42 0.45
N ILE A 109 -30.35 -23.30 -0.16
CA ILE A 109 -31.75 -22.88 -0.29
C ILE A 109 -32.55 -23.91 -1.08
N ASN A 110 -32.02 -24.43 -2.19
CA ASN A 110 -32.70 -25.47 -2.95
C ASN A 110 -32.85 -26.78 -2.16
N ALA A 111 -31.85 -27.15 -1.35
CA ALA A 111 -31.94 -28.32 -0.48
C ALA A 111 -32.99 -28.12 0.62
N ILE A 112 -33.06 -26.93 1.23
CA ILE A 112 -34.11 -26.58 2.19
C ILE A 112 -35.48 -26.65 1.53
N ILE A 113 -35.67 -26.07 0.35
CA ILE A 113 -36.93 -26.12 -0.40
C ILE A 113 -37.31 -27.57 -0.74
N ALA A 114 -36.35 -28.41 -1.12
CA ALA A 114 -36.58 -29.82 -1.40
C ALA A 114 -37.04 -30.57 -0.15
N LEU A 115 -36.35 -30.38 0.98
CA LEU A 115 -36.73 -30.97 2.27
C LEU A 115 -38.09 -30.46 2.75
N SER A 116 -38.38 -29.17 2.60
CA SER A 116 -39.69 -28.60 2.94
C SER A 116 -40.81 -29.20 2.09
N LYS A 117 -40.58 -29.44 0.79
CA LYS A 117 -41.54 -30.10 -0.09
C LYS A 117 -41.72 -31.57 0.26
N GLU A 118 -40.65 -32.27 0.61
CA GLU A 118 -40.69 -33.67 1.04
C GLU A 118 -41.49 -33.80 2.35
N LEU A 119 -41.19 -32.96 3.35
CA LEU A 119 -41.92 -32.90 4.61
C LEU A 119 -43.41 -32.63 4.39
N LEU A 120 -43.76 -31.59 3.62
CA LEU A 120 -45.15 -31.24 3.28
C LEU A 120 -45.87 -32.29 2.43
N SER A 121 -45.13 -33.15 1.72
CA SER A 121 -45.71 -34.26 0.93
C SER A 121 -45.74 -35.58 1.72
N SER A 122 -45.11 -35.63 2.90
CA SER A 122 -45.02 -36.80 3.78
C SER A 122 -45.86 -36.66 5.06
N GLU A 123 -46.47 -35.50 5.28
CA GLU A 123 -47.50 -35.34 6.31
C GLU A 123 -48.66 -36.29 5.99
N PRO A 124 -49.00 -37.25 6.88
CA PRO A 124 -50.23 -38.00 6.72
C PRO A 124 -51.38 -37.00 6.83
N ALA A 125 -52.33 -37.10 5.91
CA ALA A 125 -53.61 -36.42 6.01
C ALA A 125 -54.41 -37.00 7.19
N ASP A 126 -53.97 -36.74 8.41
CA ASP A 126 -54.82 -36.84 9.58
C ASP A 126 -55.72 -35.60 9.57
N ALA A 127 -57.02 -35.65 9.76
CA ALA A 127 -58.05 -36.65 9.60
C ALA A 127 -59.30 -35.78 9.79
N GLU A 128 -60.24 -35.82 8.86
CA GLU A 128 -61.57 -35.24 9.10
C GLU A 128 -62.19 -35.98 10.30
N GLU A 129 -62.41 -35.26 11.41
CA GLU A 129 -63.57 -35.40 12.31
C GLU A 129 -63.76 -34.16 13.19
#